data_AF-A0A8T6WA14-F1
#
_entry.id   AF-A0A8T6WA14-F1
#
_cell.length_a   1.000
_cell.length_b   1.000
_cell.length_c   1.000
_cell.angle_alpha   90.00
_cell.angle_beta   90.00
_cell.angle_gamma   90.00
#
_symmetry.space_group_name_H-M   'P 1'
#
loop_
_entity.id
_entity.type
_entity.pdbx_description
1 polymer ?
#
loop_
_entity_poly.entity_id
_entity_poly.type
_entity_poly.pdbx_seq_one_letter_code
_entity_poly.pdbx_strand_id
1 'polypeptide(L)'
;MKNEIYFRGWKKKKSRTEFICASCGKLFTPSRYNLEYWGVGYYLGSTNLDYKVFKCKCGNVVVIDVPTKYGQVNPQSLFSPERQFNQLERCESIDDELEFLYCKTDIDWLTADLLREKARRELGGVFSPFRRKRDNAGLLVDDDGIVGYQLWNVVDFSERKEVKLEETYAVGRQLYILPSKRRQGYARRLFNYWVSTYADPINDRFCVETPNREMVNLLDKLGFIEYDDDTIKLKRQKKCIILGGINFNIFSSNL
;
A
#
# COMPACT_ATOMS: atom_id res chain seq x y z
N MET A 1 -16.70 14.83 14.95
CA MET A 1 -16.11 14.39 16.24
C MET A 1 -14.64 14.11 16.02
N LYS A 2 -13.77 15.00 16.51
CA LYS A 2 -12.30 14.84 16.47
C LYS A 2 -11.87 14.02 17.68
N ASN A 3 -11.37 12.81 17.48
CA ASN A 3 -10.77 12.01 18.55
C ASN A 3 -9.29 12.39 18.67
N GLU A 4 -8.99 13.45 19.40
CA GLU A 4 -7.63 13.74 19.85
C GLU A 4 -7.26 12.72 20.95
N ILE A 5 -6.35 11.80 20.64
CA ILE A 5 -5.83 10.84 21.62
C ILE A 5 -4.64 11.48 22.33
N TYR A 6 -4.85 11.90 23.57
CA TYR A 6 -3.80 12.35 24.47
C TYR A 6 -2.93 11.16 24.91
N PHE A 7 -1.64 11.17 24.57
CA PHE A 7 -0.64 10.27 25.13
C PHE A 7 -0.25 10.75 26.54
N ARG A 8 -0.59 10.00 27.59
CA ARG A 8 -0.07 10.24 28.96
C ARG A 8 1.21 9.42 29.20
N GLY A 9 2.35 10.13 29.14
CA GLY A 9 3.54 9.93 29.97
C GLY A 9 4.20 8.55 30.05
N TRP A 10 5.39 8.44 29.44
CA TRP A 10 6.37 7.40 29.75
C TRP A 10 6.82 7.49 31.22
N LYS A 11 6.39 6.57 32.07
CA LYS A 11 7.05 6.30 33.37
C LYS A 11 7.72 4.93 33.32
N LYS A 12 9.06 4.92 33.26
CA LYS A 12 9.89 3.73 33.55
C LYS A 12 9.68 3.31 35.01
N LYS A 13 8.62 2.56 35.30
CA LYS A 13 8.70 1.51 36.34
C LYS A 13 9.19 0.24 35.64
N LYS A 14 9.53 -0.82 36.38
CA LYS A 14 9.78 -2.18 35.82
C LYS A 14 8.48 -2.76 35.21
N SER A 15 7.85 -2.01 34.31
CA SER A 15 6.44 -2.05 33.96
C SER A 15 6.29 -2.78 32.64
N ARG A 16 5.38 -3.75 32.63
CA ARG A 16 4.82 -4.28 31.38
C ARG A 16 4.31 -3.10 30.56
N THR A 17 4.73 -2.99 29.31
CA THR A 17 4.22 -1.97 28.38
C THR A 17 2.75 -2.29 28.09
N GLU A 18 1.86 -1.38 28.44
CA GLU A 18 0.44 -1.48 28.12
C GLU A 18 0.13 -0.64 26.88
N PHE A 19 -0.71 -1.17 26.01
CA PHE A 19 -1.17 -0.54 24.79
C PHE A 19 -2.68 -0.46 24.81
N ILE A 20 -3.28 0.51 24.13
CA ILE A 20 -4.74 0.66 24.06
C ILE A 20 -5.16 0.50 22.61
N CYS A 21 -6.15 -0.37 22.36
CA CYS A 21 -6.74 -0.48 21.03
C CYS A 21 -7.52 0.79 20.70
N ALA A 22 -7.07 1.55 19.69
CA ALA A 22 -7.70 2.81 19.29
C ALA A 22 -9.18 2.66 18.87
N SER A 23 -9.61 1.46 18.49
CA SER A 23 -11.00 1.22 18.06
C SER A 23 -11.95 0.91 19.21
N CYS A 24 -11.51 0.19 20.24
CA CYS A 24 -12.41 -0.27 21.31
C CYS A 24 -11.97 0.12 22.72
N GLY A 25 -10.89 0.89 22.86
CA GLY A 25 -10.36 1.38 24.14
C GLY A 25 -9.80 0.30 25.07
N LYS A 26 -9.77 -0.97 24.65
CA LYS A 26 -9.30 -2.07 25.50
C LYS A 26 -7.77 -2.05 25.65
N LEU A 27 -7.32 -2.19 26.89
CA LEU A 27 -5.92 -2.37 27.24
C LEU A 27 -5.39 -3.73 26.74
N PHE A 28 -4.18 -3.70 26.23
CA PHE A 28 -3.42 -4.82 25.69
C PHE A 28 -2.04 -4.83 26.34
N THR A 29 -1.68 -5.94 26.95
CA THR A 29 -0.33 -6.14 27.49
C THR A 29 0.32 -7.29 26.75
N PRO A 30 1.41 -7.07 25.99
CA PRO A 30 2.13 -8.15 25.35
C PRO A 30 2.85 -8.94 26.44
N SER A 31 2.29 -10.09 26.83
CA SER A 31 3.00 -11.09 27.63
C SER A 31 3.36 -12.27 26.72
N ARG A 32 4.56 -12.84 26.90
CA ARG A 32 5.00 -14.05 26.18
C ARG A 32 4.07 -15.26 26.38
N TYR A 33 3.14 -15.20 27.34
CA TYR A 33 2.30 -16.31 27.78
C TYR A 33 0.80 -16.13 27.48
N ASN A 34 0.33 -14.97 27.02
CA ASN A 34 -1.07 -14.76 26.64
C ASN A 34 -1.30 -14.90 25.13
N LEU A 35 -0.78 -15.99 24.56
CA LEU A 35 -1.04 -16.39 23.17
C LEU A 35 -2.47 -16.93 22.96
N GLU A 36 -3.18 -17.28 24.03
CA GLU A 36 -4.46 -17.99 23.97
C GLU A 36 -5.70 -17.07 23.86
N TYR A 37 -5.59 -15.77 24.14
CA TYR A 37 -6.78 -14.91 24.27
C TYR A 37 -6.91 -13.78 23.24
N TRP A 38 -5.87 -13.55 22.43
CA TRP A 38 -5.79 -12.44 21.48
C TRP A 38 -4.89 -12.87 20.32
N GLY A 39 -5.44 -13.02 19.12
CA GLY A 39 -4.73 -13.64 18.00
C GLY A 39 -3.39 -12.94 17.71
N VAL A 40 -2.29 -13.63 17.94
CA VAL A 40 -1.02 -13.31 17.30
C VAL A 40 -1.17 -13.71 15.85
N GLY A 41 -1.54 -12.73 15.03
CA GLY A 41 -1.29 -12.86 13.62
C GLY A 41 0.21 -12.70 13.44
N TYR A 42 0.91 -13.78 13.11
CA TYR A 42 2.08 -13.58 12.28
C TYR A 42 1.54 -12.92 11.02
N TYR A 43 1.93 -11.67 10.78
CA TYR A 43 2.02 -11.30 9.39
C TYR A 43 3.15 -12.16 8.84
N LEU A 44 2.76 -13.30 8.28
CA LEU A 44 3.45 -13.78 7.09
C LEU A 44 3.10 -12.79 5.97
N GLY A 45 3.44 -11.52 6.16
CA GLY A 45 3.67 -10.63 5.05
C GLY A 45 4.81 -11.30 4.30
N SER A 46 4.66 -11.43 3.00
CA SER A 46 5.62 -12.00 2.03
C SER A 46 7.00 -11.32 2.00
N THR A 47 7.32 -10.55 3.03
CA THR A 47 8.65 -10.10 3.38
C THR A 47 9.28 -11.19 4.26
N ASN A 48 10.55 -11.55 4.04
CA ASN A 48 11.29 -12.45 4.94
C ASN A 48 11.57 -11.81 6.33
N LEU A 49 10.66 -10.98 6.85
CA LEU A 49 10.73 -10.35 8.14
C LEU A 49 9.63 -10.92 9.03
N ASP A 50 10.03 -11.58 10.11
CA ASP A 50 9.12 -12.11 11.12
C ASP A 50 8.65 -10.99 12.06
N TYR A 51 7.93 -9.98 11.55
CA TYR A 51 7.28 -9.02 12.44
C TYR A 51 6.07 -9.65 13.14
N LYS A 52 6.04 -9.52 14.47
CA LYS A 52 4.92 -10.03 15.27
C LYS A 52 3.88 -8.94 15.39
N VAL A 53 2.66 -9.24 14.96
CA VAL A 53 1.56 -8.27 14.99
C VAL A 53 0.57 -8.67 16.05
N PHE A 54 0.39 -7.78 17.02
CA PHE A 54 -0.55 -7.97 18.11
C PHE A 54 -1.87 -7.33 17.72
N LYS A 55 -2.91 -8.16 17.61
CA LYS A 55 -4.26 -7.72 17.26
C LYS A 55 -5.17 -7.77 18.48
N CYS A 56 -6.02 -6.76 18.60
CA CYS A 56 -7.17 -6.79 19.49
C CYS A 56 -8.21 -7.78 18.97
N LYS A 57 -9.11 -8.28 19.83
CA LYS A 57 -10.28 -9.11 19.47
C LYS A 57 -11.17 -8.48 18.39
N CYS A 58 -11.19 -7.15 18.28
CA CYS A 58 -11.88 -6.47 17.18
C CYS A 58 -11.12 -6.51 15.84
N GLY A 59 -10.03 -7.27 15.72
CA GLY A 59 -9.24 -7.43 14.49
C GLY A 59 -8.28 -6.26 14.19
N ASN A 60 -8.28 -5.23 15.03
CA ASN A 60 -7.40 -4.06 14.88
C ASN A 60 -6.00 -4.35 15.39
N VAL A 61 -5.00 -3.90 14.63
CA VAL A 61 -3.60 -3.98 15.04
C VAL A 61 -3.34 -2.96 16.14
N VAL A 62 -2.73 -3.41 17.24
CA VAL A 62 -2.41 -2.59 18.41
C VAL A 62 -0.92 -2.31 18.48
N VAL A 63 -0.09 -3.32 18.18
CA VAL A 63 1.37 -3.24 18.25
C VAL A 63 1.98 -4.08 17.15
N ILE A 64 3.11 -3.62 16.62
CA ILE A 64 3.96 -4.40 15.74
C ILE A 64 5.33 -4.48 16.40
N ASP A 65 5.79 -5.69 16.67
CA ASP A 65 7.14 -5.95 17.16
C ASP A 65 8.02 -6.27 15.96
N VAL A 66 8.90 -5.32 15.64
CA VAL A 66 9.80 -5.38 14.50
C VAL A 66 11.14 -5.97 15.00
N PRO A 67 11.62 -7.11 14.47
CA PRO A 67 12.80 -7.84 14.98
C PRO A 67 14.16 -7.10 14.92
N THR A 68 14.19 -5.79 14.75
CA THR A 68 15.39 -4.97 14.56
C THR A 68 15.43 -3.79 15.55
N LYS A 69 16.32 -2.80 15.31
CA LYS A 69 16.53 -1.60 16.15
C LYS A 69 15.27 -0.77 16.48
N TYR A 70 14.14 -1.03 15.81
CA TYR A 70 12.90 -0.28 15.98
C TYR A 70 12.03 -0.77 17.15
N GLY A 71 12.21 -2.02 17.59
CA GLY A 71 11.43 -2.60 18.69
C GLY A 71 9.92 -2.58 18.45
N GLN A 72 9.16 -2.22 19.47
CA GLN A 72 7.69 -2.16 19.42
C GLN A 72 7.21 -0.82 18.84
N VAL A 73 6.43 -0.91 17.77
CA VAL A 73 5.91 0.23 17.02
C VAL A 73 4.38 0.28 17.13
N ASN A 74 3.87 1.50 17.33
CA ASN A 74 2.45 1.79 17.21
C ASN A 74 2.09 1.93 15.71
N PRO A 75 1.16 1.12 15.16
CA PRO A 75 0.83 1.16 13.73
C PRO A 75 0.41 2.54 13.22
N GLN A 76 -0.33 3.30 14.02
CA GLN A 76 -0.84 4.62 13.65
C GLN A 76 0.32 5.62 13.50
N SER A 77 1.37 5.45 14.31
CA SER A 77 2.54 6.32 14.25
C SER A 77 3.36 6.14 12.96
N LEU A 78 3.17 5.04 12.22
CA LEU A 78 3.83 4.83 10.92
C LEU A 78 3.27 5.71 9.81
N PHE A 79 2.06 6.25 10.00
CA PHE A 79 1.45 7.16 9.03
C PHE A 79 1.69 8.64 9.38
N SER A 80 2.13 8.94 10.61
CA SER A 80 2.31 10.30 11.10
C SER A 80 3.61 10.94 10.57
N PRO A 81 3.61 12.23 10.20
CA PRO A 81 4.81 12.98 9.83
C PRO A 81 5.91 12.92 10.89
N GLU A 82 5.55 12.95 12.17
CA GLU A 82 6.46 13.02 13.32
C GLU A 82 7.34 11.77 13.53
N ARG A 83 7.09 10.65 12.84
CA ARG A 83 8.01 9.48 12.89
C ARG A 83 8.85 9.31 11.64
N GLN A 84 8.67 10.19 10.67
CA GLN A 84 9.32 10.11 9.37
C GLN A 84 10.66 10.85 9.35
N PHE A 85 11.26 11.15 10.51
CA PHE A 85 12.42 12.04 10.65
C PHE A 85 13.67 11.65 9.82
N ASN A 86 13.75 10.44 9.25
CA ASN A 86 14.76 10.07 8.23
C ASN A 86 14.15 9.48 6.94
N GLN A 87 12.81 9.37 6.87
CA GLN A 87 12.09 8.92 5.68
C GLN A 87 11.85 10.09 4.73
N LEU A 88 11.48 11.26 5.26
CA LEU A 88 11.21 12.48 4.48
C LEU A 88 12.44 12.98 3.71
N GLU A 89 13.65 12.84 4.25
CA GLU A 89 14.89 13.20 3.54
C GLU A 89 15.12 12.41 2.24
N ARG A 90 14.42 11.29 2.07
CA ARG A 90 14.49 10.43 0.87
C ARG A 90 13.28 10.57 -0.04
N CYS A 91 12.37 11.50 0.28
CA CYS A 91 11.22 11.79 -0.57
C CYS A 91 11.69 12.47 -1.86
N GLU A 92 11.04 12.11 -2.95
CA GLU A 92 11.13 12.78 -4.23
C GLU A 92 9.84 13.60 -4.42
N SER A 93 9.93 14.88 -4.77
CA SER A 93 8.74 15.70 -5.02
C SER A 93 8.01 15.21 -6.27
N ILE A 94 6.70 15.01 -6.16
CA ILE A 94 5.79 14.80 -7.30
C ILE A 94 5.31 16.16 -7.81
N ASP A 95 4.88 17.01 -6.89
CA ASP A 95 4.51 18.41 -7.09
C ASP A 95 4.63 19.18 -5.76
N ASP A 96 4.06 20.38 -5.69
CA ASP A 96 4.11 21.26 -4.51
C ASP A 96 3.38 20.69 -3.28
N GLU A 97 2.47 19.72 -3.46
CA GLU A 97 1.63 19.14 -2.39
C GLU A 97 2.00 17.70 -2.04
N LEU A 98 2.62 16.99 -2.99
CA LEU A 98 2.81 15.55 -2.91
C LEU A 98 4.27 15.15 -3.07
N GLU A 99 4.66 14.19 -2.24
CA GLU A 99 5.96 13.56 -2.26
C GLU A 99 5.84 12.04 -2.46
N PHE A 100 6.90 11.46 -2.99
CA PHE A 100 7.05 10.04 -3.23
C PHE A 100 8.22 9.47 -2.44
N LEU A 101 7.93 8.49 -1.58
CA LEU A 101 8.96 7.79 -0.83
C LEU A 101 9.13 6.37 -1.38
N TYR A 102 10.23 6.12 -2.08
CA TYR A 102 10.59 4.76 -2.51
C TYR A 102 10.91 3.86 -1.30
N CYS A 103 10.28 2.68 -1.24
CA CYS A 103 10.45 1.74 -0.13
C CYS A 103 11.83 1.06 -0.17
N LYS A 104 12.74 1.45 0.73
CA LYS A 104 14.08 0.85 0.88
C LYS A 104 14.26 0.17 2.23
N THR A 105 13.65 0.70 3.28
CA THR A 105 13.84 0.22 4.65
C THR A 105 12.74 -0.75 5.09
N ASP A 106 13.02 -1.50 6.16
CA ASP A 106 12.01 -2.40 6.75
C ASP A 106 10.74 -1.66 7.18
N ILE A 107 10.87 -0.42 7.64
CA ILE A 107 9.75 0.41 8.08
C ILE A 107 8.94 0.91 6.89
N ASP A 108 9.57 1.27 5.77
CA ASP A 108 8.86 1.72 4.57
C ASP A 108 7.94 0.60 4.07
N TRP A 109 8.51 -0.59 3.92
CA TRP A 109 7.81 -1.78 3.47
C TRP A 109 6.75 -2.27 4.47
N LEU A 110 6.99 -2.15 5.77
CA LEU A 110 5.96 -2.41 6.78
C LEU A 110 4.78 -1.45 6.62
N THR A 111 5.07 -0.17 6.40
CA THR A 111 4.03 0.86 6.20
C THR A 111 3.22 0.57 4.94
N ALA A 112 3.88 0.20 3.85
CA ALA A 112 3.23 -0.22 2.61
C ALA A 112 2.33 -1.45 2.84
N ASP A 113 2.80 -2.48 3.57
CA ASP A 113 2.00 -3.70 3.84
C ASP A 113 0.78 -3.40 4.73
N LEU A 114 0.90 -2.47 5.69
CA LEU A 114 -0.25 -2.01 6.47
C LEU A 114 -1.27 -1.27 5.61
N LEU A 115 -0.83 -0.46 4.63
CA LEU A 115 -1.74 0.16 3.67
C LEU A 115 -2.40 -0.88 2.75
N ARG A 116 -1.66 -1.88 2.27
CA ARG A 116 -2.20 -2.99 1.49
C ARG A 116 -3.30 -3.73 2.26
N GLU A 117 -3.09 -3.98 3.53
CA GLU A 117 -4.08 -4.64 4.37
C GLU A 117 -5.30 -3.78 4.65
N LYS A 118 -5.10 -2.47 4.77
CA LYS A 118 -6.21 -1.52 4.83
C LYS A 118 -7.01 -1.55 3.52
N ALA A 119 -6.35 -1.53 2.37
CA ALA A 119 -6.97 -1.67 1.05
C ALA A 119 -7.74 -2.98 0.91
N ARG A 120 -7.14 -4.11 1.32
CA ARG A 120 -7.77 -5.45 1.28
C ARG A 120 -9.04 -5.53 2.12
N ARG A 121 -9.03 -4.94 3.32
CA ARG A 121 -10.21 -4.91 4.20
C ARG A 121 -11.32 -4.03 3.64
N GLU A 122 -10.94 -2.93 2.98
CA GLU A 122 -11.88 -1.94 2.47
C GLU A 122 -12.54 -2.40 1.16
N LEU A 123 -11.74 -2.82 0.19
CA LEU A 123 -12.20 -3.12 -1.17
C LEU A 123 -12.65 -4.57 -1.34
N GLY A 124 -12.36 -5.44 -0.37
CA GLY A 124 -12.54 -6.88 -0.53
C GLY A 124 -11.62 -7.47 -1.60
N GLY A 125 -11.59 -8.80 -1.69
CA GLY A 125 -10.83 -9.51 -2.73
C GLY A 125 -9.40 -9.89 -2.36
N VAL A 126 -8.69 -10.43 -3.36
CA VAL A 126 -7.36 -11.02 -3.22
C VAL A 126 -6.30 -9.97 -3.56
N PHE A 127 -5.71 -9.38 -2.53
CA PHE A 127 -4.52 -8.54 -2.69
C PHE A 127 -3.29 -9.42 -2.58
N SER A 128 -2.57 -9.61 -3.69
CA SER A 128 -1.31 -10.35 -3.68
C SER A 128 -0.35 -9.72 -2.67
N PRO A 129 0.31 -10.54 -1.84
CA PRO A 129 1.24 -10.04 -0.84
C PRO A 129 2.56 -9.61 -1.51
N PHE A 130 3.21 -8.56 -0.98
CA PHE A 130 4.44 -7.96 -1.52
C PHE A 130 5.69 -8.84 -1.44
N ARG A 131 6.29 -9.18 -2.56
CA ARG A 131 7.52 -9.97 -2.65
C ARG A 131 8.73 -9.05 -2.76
N ARG A 132 9.31 -8.57 -1.65
CA ARG A 132 10.41 -7.56 -1.64
C ARG A 132 11.59 -7.78 -2.60
N LYS A 133 11.91 -9.03 -2.96
CA LYS A 133 13.00 -9.35 -3.90
C LYS A 133 12.61 -9.18 -5.37
N ARG A 134 11.31 -9.03 -5.65
CA ARG A 134 10.73 -8.99 -7.00
C ARG A 134 9.89 -7.75 -7.23
N ASP A 135 9.26 -7.25 -6.17
CA ASP A 135 8.37 -6.12 -6.20
C ASP A 135 9.10 -4.85 -5.74
N ASN A 136 8.69 -3.74 -6.32
CA ASN A 136 9.03 -2.39 -5.95
C ASN A 136 7.77 -1.72 -5.39
N ALA A 137 7.95 -0.86 -4.40
CA ALA A 137 6.86 -0.10 -3.81
C ALA A 137 7.30 1.31 -3.50
N GLY A 138 6.34 2.23 -3.52
CA GLY A 138 6.52 3.60 -3.06
C GLY A 138 5.30 4.08 -2.32
N LEU A 139 5.54 4.94 -1.35
CA LEU A 139 4.53 5.55 -0.51
C LEU A 139 4.25 6.97 -1.01
N LEU A 140 2.98 7.34 -1.05
CA LEU A 140 2.58 8.71 -1.31
C LEU A 140 2.49 9.46 0.00
N VAL A 141 3.14 10.61 0.07
CA VAL A 141 3.19 11.47 1.25
C VAL A 141 2.56 12.83 0.90
N ASP A 142 1.75 13.35 1.81
CA ASP A 142 1.29 14.74 1.83
C ASP A 142 1.56 15.37 3.20
N ASP A 143 1.10 16.60 3.43
CA ASP A 143 1.30 17.33 4.69
C ASP A 143 0.80 16.58 5.94
N ASP A 144 -0.20 15.71 5.80
CA ASP A 144 -0.74 14.90 6.91
C ASP A 144 0.01 13.56 7.08
N GLY A 145 0.97 13.26 6.21
CA GLY A 145 1.84 12.08 6.25
C GLY A 145 1.56 11.09 5.13
N ILE A 146 1.67 9.79 5.41
CA ILE A 146 1.59 8.75 4.37
C ILE A 146 0.12 8.44 4.04
N VAL A 147 -0.27 8.70 2.78
CA VAL A 147 -1.67 8.70 2.32
C VAL A 147 -2.00 7.68 1.23
N GLY A 148 -1.01 6.98 0.70
CA GLY A 148 -1.22 5.98 -0.34
C GLY A 148 0.02 5.18 -0.66
N TYR A 149 -0.11 4.21 -1.58
CA TYR A 149 1.03 3.47 -2.12
C TYR A 149 0.80 3.06 -3.57
N GLN A 150 1.91 2.84 -4.27
CA GLN A 150 1.99 2.18 -5.58
C GLN A 150 2.89 0.95 -5.46
N LEU A 151 2.44 -0.20 -5.95
CA LEU A 151 3.21 -1.43 -6.10
C LEU A 151 3.42 -1.71 -7.59
N TRP A 152 4.63 -2.09 -7.97
CA TRP A 152 4.96 -2.52 -9.32
C TRP A 152 6.12 -3.51 -9.30
N ASN A 153 6.42 -4.10 -10.44
CA ASN A 153 7.64 -4.85 -10.66
C ASN A 153 8.13 -4.65 -12.10
N VAL A 154 9.37 -5.02 -12.35
CA VAL A 154 9.95 -5.04 -13.71
C VAL A 154 9.99 -6.50 -14.14
N VAL A 155 9.43 -6.79 -15.31
CA VAL A 155 9.28 -8.16 -15.81
C VAL A 155 9.83 -8.21 -17.23
N ASP A 156 10.82 -9.07 -17.42
CA ASP A 156 11.22 -9.52 -18.75
C ASP A 156 10.22 -10.58 -19.25
N PHE A 157 9.50 -10.26 -20.32
CA PHE A 157 8.56 -11.18 -20.95
C PHE A 157 9.18 -12.00 -22.07
N SER A 158 10.39 -11.68 -22.54
CA SER A 158 11.08 -12.44 -23.60
C SER A 158 11.30 -13.91 -23.21
N GLU A 159 11.43 -14.19 -21.91
CA GLU A 159 11.58 -15.54 -21.37
C GLU A 159 10.24 -16.29 -21.21
N ARG A 160 9.09 -15.63 -21.44
CA ARG A 160 7.75 -16.18 -21.19
C ARG A 160 7.04 -16.56 -22.47
N LYS A 161 7.05 -17.86 -22.79
CA LYS A 161 6.37 -18.42 -23.99
C LYS A 161 4.87 -18.16 -24.08
N GLU A 162 4.21 -17.84 -22.97
CA GLU A 162 2.74 -17.69 -22.89
C GLU A 162 2.25 -16.27 -23.22
N VAL A 163 3.15 -15.28 -23.26
CA VAL A 163 2.80 -13.88 -23.48
C VAL A 163 3.56 -13.40 -24.71
N LYS A 164 2.85 -12.83 -25.70
CA LYS A 164 3.45 -12.30 -26.95
C LYS A 164 4.25 -11.00 -26.76
N LEU A 165 4.74 -10.74 -25.56
CA LEU A 165 5.57 -9.58 -25.25
C LEU A 165 7.02 -10.06 -25.25
N GLU A 166 7.84 -9.51 -26.13
CA GLU A 166 9.24 -9.97 -26.32
C GLU A 166 10.25 -9.03 -25.65
N GLU A 167 9.79 -8.20 -24.71
CA GLU A 167 10.60 -7.15 -24.08
C GLU A 167 10.38 -7.08 -22.57
N THR A 168 11.18 -6.24 -21.92
CA THR A 168 11.03 -5.91 -20.50
C THR A 168 10.05 -4.76 -20.30
N TYR A 169 9.12 -4.92 -19.36
CA TYR A 169 8.10 -3.91 -19.04
C TYR A 169 8.03 -3.63 -17.54
N ALA A 170 7.78 -2.37 -17.18
CA ALA A 170 7.21 -2.05 -15.87
C ALA A 170 5.75 -2.53 -15.79
N VAL A 171 5.42 -3.23 -14.72
CA VAL A 171 4.08 -3.77 -14.48
C VAL A 171 3.50 -3.15 -13.21
N GLY A 172 2.54 -2.24 -13.36
CA GLY A 172 1.74 -1.69 -12.27
C GLY A 172 0.82 -2.78 -11.69
N ARG A 173 0.95 -3.05 -10.39
CA ARG A 173 0.26 -4.16 -9.72
C ARG A 173 -0.89 -3.68 -8.85
N GLN A 174 -0.62 -2.71 -7.97
CA GLN A 174 -1.60 -2.22 -7.01
C GLN A 174 -1.39 -0.72 -6.83
N LEU A 175 -2.49 0.02 -6.77
CA LEU A 175 -2.53 1.42 -6.41
C LEU A 175 -3.62 1.61 -5.36
N TYR A 176 -3.29 2.33 -4.30
CA TYR A 176 -4.27 2.63 -3.26
C TYR A 176 -4.04 4.01 -2.68
N ILE A 177 -5.14 4.74 -2.51
CA ILE A 177 -5.19 6.04 -1.82
C ILE A 177 -6.20 5.91 -0.68
N LEU A 178 -5.84 6.43 0.49
CA LEU A 178 -6.72 6.48 1.66
C LEU A 178 -8.06 7.13 1.33
N PRO A 179 -9.20 6.60 1.82
CA PRO A 179 -10.53 7.16 1.54
C PRO A 179 -10.65 8.66 1.81
N SER A 180 -10.05 9.14 2.91
CA SER A 180 -10.04 10.55 3.29
C SER A 180 -9.30 11.47 2.32
N LYS A 181 -8.48 10.90 1.43
CA LYS A 181 -7.63 11.61 0.46
C LYS A 181 -8.06 11.38 -1.00
N ARG A 182 -9.19 10.67 -1.22
CA ARG A 182 -9.75 10.44 -2.56
C ARG A 182 -10.41 11.69 -3.11
N ARG A 183 -10.62 11.70 -4.43
CA ARG A 183 -11.21 12.81 -5.21
C ARG A 183 -10.36 14.10 -5.23
N GLN A 184 -9.11 14.03 -4.78
CA GLN A 184 -8.13 15.13 -4.81
C GLN A 184 -7.10 14.99 -5.94
N GLY A 185 -7.34 14.05 -6.88
CA GLY A 185 -6.43 13.78 -7.99
C GLY A 185 -5.15 13.03 -7.63
N TYR A 186 -4.95 12.64 -6.36
CA TYR A 186 -3.72 11.99 -5.88
C TYR A 186 -3.34 10.73 -6.67
N ALA A 187 -4.31 9.86 -6.95
CA ALA A 187 -4.08 8.66 -7.75
C ALA A 187 -3.55 8.99 -9.15
N ARG A 188 -4.07 10.05 -9.78
CA ARG A 188 -3.64 10.50 -11.11
C ARG A 188 -2.21 11.02 -11.09
N ARG A 189 -1.89 11.87 -10.11
CA ARG A 189 -0.57 12.47 -9.93
C ARG A 189 0.48 11.42 -9.64
N LEU A 190 0.21 10.54 -8.67
CA LEU A 190 1.07 9.41 -8.34
C LEU A 190 1.28 8.46 -9.51
N PHE A 191 0.23 8.12 -10.25
CA PHE A 191 0.35 7.20 -11.37
C PHE A 191 1.15 7.81 -12.53
N ASN A 192 0.95 9.09 -12.85
CA ASN A 192 1.77 9.79 -13.84
C ASN A 192 3.24 9.91 -13.40
N TYR A 193 3.48 10.19 -12.12
CA TYR A 193 4.82 10.18 -11.56
C TYR A 193 5.47 8.81 -11.73
N TRP A 194 4.77 7.74 -11.34
CA TRP A 194 5.27 6.38 -11.52
C TRP A 194 5.58 6.05 -12.98
N VAL A 195 4.70 6.41 -13.91
CA VAL A 195 4.92 6.19 -15.35
C VAL A 195 6.17 6.91 -15.82
N SER A 196 6.26 8.23 -15.61
CA SER A 196 7.38 9.03 -16.11
C SER A 196 8.73 8.69 -15.45
N THR A 197 8.74 8.40 -14.15
CA THR A 197 9.98 8.16 -13.39
C THR A 197 10.46 6.71 -13.48
N TYR A 198 9.54 5.74 -13.53
CA TYR A 198 9.90 4.31 -13.39
C TYR A 198 9.49 3.44 -14.58
N ALA A 199 8.46 3.79 -15.35
CA ALA A 199 7.99 2.95 -16.46
C ALA A 199 8.60 3.36 -17.81
N ASP A 200 8.53 4.65 -18.13
CA ASP A 200 9.02 5.23 -19.38
C ASP A 200 10.53 4.99 -19.60
N PRO A 201 11.40 5.01 -18.57
CA PRO A 201 12.81 4.66 -18.75
C PRO A 201 13.07 3.20 -19.12
N ILE A 202 12.08 2.31 -18.99
CA ILE A 202 12.20 0.88 -19.29
C ILE A 202 11.69 0.58 -20.71
N ASN A 203 10.53 1.12 -21.07
CA ASN A 203 9.89 0.88 -22.37
C ASN A 203 8.87 2.00 -22.67
N ASP A 204 8.63 2.28 -23.95
CA ASP A 204 7.62 3.26 -24.41
C ASP A 204 6.19 2.91 -23.95
N ARG A 205 5.96 1.64 -23.61
CA ARG A 205 4.71 1.11 -23.08
C ARG A 205 4.94 0.49 -21.72
N PHE A 206 3.87 0.36 -20.94
CA PHE A 206 3.91 -0.32 -19.65
C PHE A 206 2.70 -1.23 -19.48
N CYS A 207 2.77 -2.12 -18.50
CA CYS A 207 1.69 -3.05 -18.19
C CYS A 207 0.95 -2.64 -16.91
N VAL A 208 -0.34 -2.95 -16.85
CA VAL A 208 -1.11 -2.96 -15.60
C VAL A 208 -1.76 -4.32 -15.45
N GLU A 209 -1.56 -4.95 -14.28
CA GLU A 209 -2.14 -6.25 -13.97
C GLU A 209 -3.53 -6.10 -13.35
N THR A 210 -4.49 -6.86 -13.89
CA THR A 210 -5.86 -7.05 -13.37
C THR A 210 -6.53 -5.77 -12.86
N PRO A 211 -6.57 -4.68 -13.66
CA PRO A 211 -7.12 -3.41 -13.20
C PRO A 211 -8.60 -3.55 -12.85
N ASN A 212 -9.00 -2.91 -11.76
CA ASN A 212 -10.40 -2.73 -11.42
C ASN A 212 -11.01 -1.57 -12.24
N ARG A 213 -12.32 -1.36 -12.11
CA ARG A 213 -13.03 -0.29 -12.82
C ARG A 213 -12.45 1.11 -12.56
N GLU A 214 -12.00 1.39 -11.34
CA GLU A 214 -11.43 2.70 -10.99
C GLU A 214 -10.09 2.94 -11.69
N MET A 215 -9.22 1.93 -11.72
CA MET A 215 -7.94 1.98 -12.43
C MET A 215 -8.16 2.12 -13.94
N VAL A 216 -9.10 1.37 -14.51
CA VAL A 216 -9.48 1.49 -15.92
C VAL A 216 -9.92 2.93 -16.26
N ASN A 217 -10.82 3.51 -15.47
CA ASN A 217 -11.26 4.89 -15.66
C ASN A 217 -10.10 5.89 -15.53
N LEU A 218 -9.14 5.62 -14.66
CA LEU A 218 -7.93 6.43 -14.53
C LEU A 218 -7.07 6.36 -15.80
N LEU A 219 -6.80 5.14 -16.29
CA LEU A 219 -6.00 4.92 -17.50
C LEU A 219 -6.63 5.57 -18.74
N ASP A 220 -7.96 5.52 -18.86
CA ASP A 220 -8.72 6.15 -19.93
C ASP A 220 -8.63 7.68 -19.87
N LYS A 221 -8.85 8.28 -18.68
CA LYS A 221 -8.67 9.73 -18.45
C LYS A 221 -7.25 10.22 -18.70
N LEU A 222 -6.26 9.35 -18.53
CA LEU A 222 -4.85 9.64 -18.83
C LEU A 222 -4.50 9.43 -20.31
N GLY A 223 -5.42 8.91 -21.13
CA GLY A 223 -5.22 8.63 -22.55
C GLY A 223 -4.32 7.42 -22.80
N PHE A 224 -4.05 6.59 -21.79
CA PHE A 224 -3.18 5.41 -21.93
C PHE A 224 -3.89 4.23 -22.59
N ILE A 225 -5.22 4.22 -22.53
CA ILE A 225 -6.11 3.32 -23.25
C ILE A 225 -7.22 4.11 -23.94
N GLU A 226 -8.00 3.46 -24.79
CA GLU A 226 -9.20 4.00 -25.44
C GLU A 226 -10.32 2.97 -25.36
N TYR A 227 -11.50 3.40 -24.92
CA TYR A 227 -12.72 2.61 -24.93
C TYR A 227 -13.55 2.82 -26.19
N ASP A 228 -14.34 1.82 -26.52
CA ASP A 228 -15.45 1.93 -27.45
C ASP A 228 -16.69 2.32 -26.63
N ASP A 229 -17.13 3.58 -26.79
CA ASP A 229 -18.24 4.17 -26.04
C ASP A 229 -19.56 3.41 -26.26
N ASP A 230 -19.70 2.70 -27.38
CA ASP A 230 -20.92 1.96 -27.73
C ASP A 230 -20.97 0.55 -27.11
N THR A 231 -19.82 -0.04 -26.74
CA THR A 231 -19.75 -1.44 -26.33
C THR A 231 -19.11 -1.70 -24.97
N ILE A 232 -18.61 -0.67 -24.27
CA ILE A 232 -17.85 -0.79 -23.00
C ILE A 232 -16.63 -1.74 -23.16
N LYS A 233 -16.19 -1.96 -24.41
CA LYS A 233 -15.03 -2.79 -24.71
C LYS A 233 -13.80 -1.91 -24.88
N LEU A 234 -12.66 -2.43 -24.46
CA LEU A 234 -11.38 -1.79 -24.69
C LEU A 234 -11.12 -1.76 -26.21
N LYS A 235 -11.13 -0.57 -26.80
CA LYS A 235 -10.96 -0.36 -28.24
C LYS A 235 -9.49 -0.40 -28.64
N ARG A 236 -8.63 0.26 -27.86
CA ARG A 236 -7.19 0.32 -28.15
C ARG A 236 -6.34 0.46 -26.90
N GLN A 237 -5.22 -0.24 -26.88
CA GLN A 237 -4.14 -0.07 -25.91
C GLN A 237 -3.09 0.85 -26.53
N LYS A 238 -3.04 2.12 -26.11
CA LYS A 238 -2.07 3.10 -26.64
C LYS A 238 -0.71 2.90 -25.95
N LYS A 239 -0.62 3.35 -24.70
CA LYS A 239 0.60 3.27 -23.88
C LYS A 239 0.55 2.13 -22.86
N CYS A 240 -0.65 1.80 -22.37
CA CYS A 240 -0.84 0.76 -21.35
C CYS A 240 -1.31 -0.56 -21.97
N ILE A 241 -0.66 -1.67 -21.58
CA ILE A 241 -1.06 -3.05 -21.85
C ILE A 241 -1.76 -3.62 -20.61
N ILE A 242 -2.97 -4.17 -20.76
CA ILE A 242 -3.68 -4.79 -19.63
C ILE A 242 -3.38 -6.29 -19.60
N LEU A 243 -2.89 -6.78 -18.45
CA LEU A 243 -2.61 -8.20 -18.19
C LEU A 243 -3.72 -8.80 -17.30
N GLY A 244 -4.15 -10.03 -17.58
CA GLY A 244 -5.04 -10.79 -16.68
C GLY A 244 -6.54 -10.44 -16.72
N GLY A 245 -6.99 -9.66 -17.70
CA GLY A 245 -8.39 -9.24 -17.84
C GLY A 245 -8.78 -8.08 -16.90
N ILE A 246 -9.94 -7.47 -17.15
CA ILE A 246 -10.46 -6.37 -16.31
C ILE A 246 -11.38 -6.96 -15.25
N ASN A 247 -11.14 -6.63 -13.99
CA ASN A 247 -11.96 -7.12 -12.89
C ASN A 247 -13.07 -6.12 -12.54
N PHE A 248 -14.28 -6.35 -13.07
CA PHE A 248 -15.45 -5.52 -12.76
C PHE A 248 -16.21 -5.96 -11.49
N ASN A 249 -15.86 -7.09 -10.88
CA ASN A 249 -16.66 -7.74 -9.81
C ASN A 249 -16.45 -7.17 -8.39
N ILE A 250 -15.97 -5.94 -8.24
CA ILE A 250 -15.71 -5.35 -6.90
C ILE A 250 -16.93 -4.57 -6.35
N PHE A 251 -18.01 -4.40 -7.11
CA PHE A 251 -19.23 -3.70 -6.65
C PHE A 251 -20.53 -4.47 -6.87
N SER A 252 -20.59 -5.71 -6.39
CA SER A 252 -21.86 -6.41 -6.16
C SER A 252 -22.09 -6.64 -4.66
N SER A 253 -22.08 -5.58 -3.87
CA SER A 253 -22.76 -5.56 -2.57
C SER A 253 -23.00 -4.12 -2.11
N ASN A 254 -24.28 -3.84 -1.89
CA ASN A 254 -24.90 -2.62 -1.33
C ASN A 254 -25.23 -1.51 -2.34
N LEU A 255 -26.16 -1.82 -3.24
CA LEU A 255 -27.34 -0.96 -3.44
C LEU A 255 -28.42 -1.40 -2.45
#